data_AF-A0A9C7Z8G3-F1
#
_entry.id   AF-A0A9C7Z8G3-F1
#
_cell.length_a   1.000
_cell.length_b   1.000
_cell.length_c   1.000
_cell.angle_alpha   90.00
_cell.angle_beta   90.00
_cell.angle_gamma   90.00
#
_symmetry.space_group_name_H-M   'P 1'
#
loop_
_entity.id
_entity.type
_entity.pdbx_description
1 polymer ?
#
loop_
_entity_poly.entity_id
_entity_poly.type
_entity_poly.pdbx_seq_one_letter_code
_entity_poly.pdbx_strand_id
1 'polypeptide(L)'
;EVITNSDRLAELRRLNLELIFAERNHVCSMCVSNNHCELQDLACDLGMQHVEVPYAYPRLSIDATHPKFIVDHNRCILCGRCVRVCAEVEGAHVWGIAGRGRETLVITELGIDWGDAETCTDCGKCVEVCPTGAIVEKGKAAAEMEKHPQLVTTLKERREND
;
A
#
# COMPACT_ATOMS: atom_id res chain seq x y z
N GLU A 1 1.98 -18.77 27.85
CA GLU A 1 3.20 -18.24 27.22
C GLU A 1 2.93 -18.04 25.73
N VAL A 2 3.49 -17.00 25.10
CA VAL A 2 3.30 -16.69 23.68
C VAL A 2 4.66 -16.79 22.98
N ILE A 3 4.75 -17.66 21.97
CA ILE A 3 5.97 -17.89 21.18
C ILE A 3 5.74 -17.35 19.77
N THR A 4 6.58 -16.42 19.31
CA THR A 4 6.39 -15.70 18.03
C THR A 4 7.44 -16.06 16.97
N ASN A 5 8.42 -16.89 17.31
CA ASN A 5 9.62 -17.21 16.53
C ASN A 5 9.81 -18.72 16.31
N SER A 6 8.74 -19.47 16.04
CA SER A 6 8.82 -20.90 15.70
C SER A 6 8.86 -21.14 14.19
N ASP A 7 9.44 -22.27 13.78
CA ASP A 7 9.53 -22.68 12.36
C ASP A 7 8.15 -22.72 11.69
N ARG A 8 7.16 -23.29 12.39
CA ARG A 8 5.77 -23.32 11.93
C ARG A 8 5.22 -21.91 11.63
N LEU A 9 5.54 -20.91 12.46
CA LEU A 9 5.10 -19.54 12.22
C LEU A 9 5.85 -18.90 11.06
N ALA A 10 7.13 -19.21 10.88
CA ALA A 10 7.90 -18.74 9.73
C ALA A 10 7.32 -19.28 8.41
N GLU A 11 7.02 -20.57 8.33
CA GLU A 11 6.38 -21.20 7.17
C GLU A 11 5.02 -20.58 6.83
N LEU A 12 4.17 -20.37 7.84
CA LEU A 12 2.86 -19.73 7.64
C LEU A 12 2.97 -18.27 7.17
N ARG A 13 3.94 -17.51 7.70
CA ARG A 13 4.20 -16.14 7.25
C ARG A 13 4.70 -16.10 5.81
N ARG A 14 5.61 -17.02 5.43
CA ARG A 14 6.09 -17.17 4.05
C ARG A 14 4.94 -17.48 3.10
N LEU A 15 4.10 -18.47 3.44
CA LEU A 15 2.93 -18.83 2.63
C LEU A 15 1.97 -17.65 2.44
N ASN A 16 1.68 -16.90 3.51
CA ASN A 16 0.82 -15.72 3.41
C ASN A 16 1.42 -14.66 2.47
N LEU A 17 2.74 -14.42 2.54
CA LEU A 17 3.40 -13.51 1.60
C LEU A 17 3.31 -14.00 0.17
N GLU A 18 3.57 -15.28 -0.08
CA GLU A 18 3.46 -15.85 -1.43
C GLU A 18 2.06 -15.65 -2.03
N LEU A 19 1.01 -15.84 -1.23
CA LEU A 19 -0.37 -15.57 -1.65
C LEU A 19 -0.61 -14.08 -1.94
N ILE A 20 -0.07 -13.17 -1.11
CA ILE A 20 -0.16 -11.72 -1.34
C ILE A 20 0.55 -11.32 -2.64
N PHE A 21 1.77 -11.80 -2.85
CA PHE A 21 2.52 -11.55 -4.08
C PHE A 21 1.79 -12.07 -5.31
N ALA A 22 1.19 -13.27 -5.23
CA ALA A 22 0.51 -13.89 -6.35
C ALA A 22 -0.80 -13.21 -6.76
N GLU A 23 -1.44 -12.45 -5.86
CA GLU A 23 -2.72 -11.79 -6.12
C GLU A 23 -2.61 -10.61 -7.10
N ARG A 24 -1.43 -9.99 -7.16
CA ARG A 24 -1.14 -8.70 -7.82
C ARG A 24 0.21 -8.74 -8.55
N ASN A 25 0.57 -7.63 -9.20
CA ASN A 25 1.76 -7.54 -10.04
C ASN A 25 2.88 -6.79 -9.32
N HIS A 26 3.72 -7.53 -8.58
CA HIS A 26 4.85 -6.97 -7.83
C HIS A 26 6.18 -7.19 -8.57
N VAL A 27 6.52 -6.27 -9.48
CA VAL A 27 7.79 -6.30 -10.22
C VAL A 27 8.74 -5.23 -9.67
N CYS A 28 9.53 -5.58 -8.65
CA CYS A 28 10.34 -4.63 -7.89
C CYS A 28 11.38 -3.87 -8.73
N SER A 29 11.94 -4.51 -9.77
CA SER A 29 12.95 -3.90 -10.65
C SER A 29 12.47 -2.65 -11.40
N MET A 30 11.16 -2.48 -11.56
CA MET A 30 10.55 -1.30 -12.20
C MET A 30 9.70 -0.49 -11.21
N CYS A 31 9.78 -0.79 -9.91
CA CYS A 31 9.00 -0.11 -8.90
C CYS A 31 9.72 1.10 -8.37
N VAL A 32 9.04 2.25 -8.34
CA VAL A 32 9.59 3.47 -7.72
C VAL A 32 9.75 3.33 -6.21
N SER A 33 8.97 2.47 -5.54
CA SER A 33 9.16 2.19 -4.11
C SER A 33 10.14 1.05 -3.83
N ASN A 34 10.96 0.64 -4.81
CA ASN A 34 11.99 -0.38 -4.58
C ASN A 34 12.97 0.06 -3.48
N ASN A 35 13.31 -0.85 -2.57
CA ASN A 35 14.07 -0.58 -1.32
C ASN A 35 13.35 0.31 -0.29
N HIS A 36 12.12 0.73 -0.55
CA HIS A 36 11.25 1.50 0.37
C HIS A 36 9.86 0.86 0.44
N CYS A 37 9.82 -0.47 0.45
CA CYS A 37 8.59 -1.27 0.32
C CYS A 37 8.55 -2.34 1.40
N GLU A 38 7.68 -2.15 2.41
CA GLU A 38 7.54 -3.10 3.53
C GLU A 38 7.25 -4.54 3.06
N LEU A 39 6.50 -4.70 1.97
CA LEU A 39 6.23 -6.03 1.41
C LEU A 39 7.49 -6.72 0.88
N GLN A 40 8.40 -5.94 0.30
CA GLN A 40 9.69 -6.43 -0.20
C GLN A 40 10.60 -6.78 0.98
N ASP A 41 10.67 -5.91 1.98
CA ASP A 41 11.49 -6.12 3.18
C ASP A 41 11.07 -7.40 3.91
N LEU A 42 9.76 -7.59 4.10
CA LEU A 42 9.20 -8.81 4.71
C LEU A 42 9.53 -10.08 3.91
N ALA A 43 9.55 -10.00 2.58
CA ALA A 43 9.94 -11.12 1.74
C ALA A 43 11.42 -11.47 1.92
N CYS A 44 12.29 -10.47 2.00
CA CYS A 44 13.72 -10.65 2.27
C CYS A 44 13.94 -11.23 3.68
N ASP A 45 13.29 -10.68 4.70
CA ASP A 45 13.42 -11.10 6.10
C ASP A 45 12.99 -12.56 6.32
N LEU A 46 11.97 -13.01 5.58
CA LEU A 46 11.46 -14.38 5.64
C LEU A 46 12.15 -15.33 4.66
N GLY A 47 13.18 -14.89 3.95
CA GLY A 47 13.93 -15.71 3.01
C GLY A 47 13.12 -16.20 1.81
N MET A 48 12.08 -15.45 1.40
CA MET A 48 11.23 -15.80 0.27
C MET A 48 11.97 -15.56 -1.06
N GLN A 49 12.53 -16.62 -1.65
CA GLN A 49 13.32 -16.52 -2.88
C GLN A 49 12.48 -16.56 -4.17
N HIS A 50 11.31 -17.20 -4.10
CA HIS A 50 10.36 -17.32 -5.20
C HIS A 50 8.95 -17.52 -4.62
N VAL A 51 7.95 -17.38 -5.49
CA VAL A 51 6.55 -17.65 -5.16
C VAL A 51 6.18 -18.98 -5.81
N GLU A 52 5.73 -19.95 -5.01
CA GLU A 52 5.39 -21.30 -5.49
C GLU A 52 3.98 -21.36 -6.09
N VAL A 53 3.08 -20.50 -5.62
CA VAL A 53 1.70 -20.41 -6.11
C VAL A 53 1.61 -19.68 -7.46
N PRO A 54 0.69 -20.09 -8.37
CA PRO A 54 0.50 -19.38 -9.63
C PRO A 54 0.02 -17.94 -9.44
N TYR A 55 0.67 -16.99 -10.12
CA TYR A 55 0.24 -15.60 -10.15
C TYR A 55 -1.08 -15.41 -10.90
N ALA A 56 -1.92 -14.51 -10.39
CA ALA A 56 -3.16 -14.12 -11.02
C ALA A 56 -2.98 -13.19 -12.22
N TYR A 57 -1.89 -12.41 -12.25
CA TYR A 57 -1.58 -11.38 -13.25
C TYR A 57 -2.79 -10.54 -13.71
N PRO A 58 -3.54 -9.90 -12.77
CA PRO A 58 -4.68 -9.10 -13.14
C PRO A 58 -4.25 -7.87 -13.96
N ARG A 59 -5.16 -7.34 -14.77
CA ARG A 59 -4.98 -6.05 -15.44
C ARG A 59 -5.90 -5.04 -14.78
N LEU A 60 -5.37 -4.29 -13.83
CA LEU A 60 -6.11 -3.27 -13.10
C LEU A 60 -5.76 -1.88 -13.61
N SER A 61 -6.66 -0.94 -13.39
CA SER A 61 -6.45 0.46 -13.75
C SER A 61 -5.32 1.09 -12.94
N ILE A 62 -4.70 2.09 -13.56
CA ILE A 62 -3.80 3.03 -12.91
C ILE A 62 -4.47 4.38 -13.03
N ASP A 63 -4.66 5.05 -11.92
CA ASP A 63 -5.16 6.41 -11.89
C ASP A 63 -4.01 7.38 -11.59
N ALA A 64 -3.73 8.21 -12.59
CA ALA A 64 -2.73 9.26 -12.55
C ALA A 64 -3.37 10.64 -12.84
N THR A 65 -4.65 10.82 -12.55
CA THR A 65 -5.36 12.10 -12.74
C THR A 65 -4.98 13.14 -11.69
N HIS A 66 -4.74 12.73 -10.45
CA HIS A 66 -4.33 13.60 -9.34
C HIS A 66 -3.03 14.38 -9.66
N PRO A 67 -2.93 15.70 -9.42
CA PRO A 67 -1.79 16.51 -9.86
C PRO A 67 -0.44 16.06 -9.29
N LYS A 68 -0.43 15.53 -8.06
CA LYS A 68 0.79 15.15 -7.32
C LYS A 68 1.04 13.64 -7.18
N PHE A 69 0.00 12.82 -7.30
CA PHE A 69 0.06 11.43 -6.86
C PHE A 69 -0.47 10.47 -7.93
N ILE A 70 -0.10 9.20 -7.82
CA ILE A 70 -0.58 8.11 -8.67
C ILE A 70 -1.04 6.97 -7.76
N VAL A 71 -2.14 6.31 -8.14
CA VAL A 71 -2.53 5.02 -7.59
C VAL A 71 -2.47 3.93 -8.67
N ASP A 72 -1.64 2.92 -8.43
CA ASP A 72 -1.54 1.71 -9.24
C ASP A 72 -2.16 0.52 -8.50
N HIS A 73 -3.39 0.16 -8.89
CA HIS A 73 -4.12 -0.94 -8.27
C HIS A 73 -3.45 -2.30 -8.50
N ASN A 74 -2.59 -2.43 -9.51
CA ASN A 74 -1.84 -3.66 -9.75
C ASN A 74 -0.82 -3.95 -8.65
N ARG A 75 -0.54 -3.01 -7.74
CA ARG A 75 0.43 -3.17 -6.63
C ARG A 75 -0.22 -3.08 -5.26
N CYS A 76 -1.53 -2.87 -5.20
CA CYS A 76 -2.28 -2.70 -3.96
C CYS A 76 -2.62 -4.05 -3.34
N ILE A 77 -2.16 -4.29 -2.12
CA ILE A 77 -2.44 -5.51 -1.34
C ILE A 77 -3.72 -5.41 -0.48
N LEU A 78 -4.56 -4.41 -0.73
CA LEU A 78 -5.83 -4.18 -0.03
C LEU A 78 -5.73 -4.10 1.51
N CYS A 79 -4.61 -3.59 2.04
CA CYS A 79 -4.38 -3.50 3.49
C CYS A 79 -5.26 -2.47 4.23
N GLY A 80 -5.93 -1.56 3.50
CA GLY A 80 -6.81 -0.54 4.08
C GLY A 80 -6.12 0.61 4.82
N ARG A 81 -4.78 0.68 4.86
CA ARG A 81 -4.05 1.76 5.56
C ARG A 81 -4.35 3.15 4.99
N CYS A 82 -4.47 3.29 3.66
CA CYS A 82 -4.83 4.55 3.00
C CYS A 82 -6.24 5.04 3.39
N VAL A 83 -7.20 4.12 3.46
CA VAL A 83 -8.58 4.38 3.91
C VAL A 83 -8.57 4.90 5.35
N ARG A 84 -7.91 4.16 6.24
CA ARG A 84 -7.85 4.50 7.66
C ARG A 84 -7.15 5.82 7.93
N VAL A 85 -5.98 6.08 7.34
CA VAL A 85 -5.27 7.34 7.58
C VAL A 85 -6.06 8.55 7.06
N CYS A 86 -6.73 8.40 5.92
CA CYS A 86 -7.51 9.48 5.33
C CYS A 86 -8.77 9.79 6.18
N ALA A 87 -9.39 8.78 6.77
CA ALA A 87 -10.53 8.94 7.66
C ALA A 87 -10.13 9.38 9.09
N GLU A 88 -9.23 8.66 9.73
CA GLU A 88 -8.94 8.79 11.17
C GLU A 88 -7.93 9.92 11.48
N VAL A 89 -7.02 10.23 10.54
CA VAL A 89 -5.93 11.19 10.79
C VAL A 89 -6.14 12.48 10.01
N GLU A 90 -6.51 12.38 8.73
CA GLU A 90 -6.83 13.57 7.94
C GLU A 90 -8.27 14.05 8.16
N GLY A 91 -9.24 13.13 8.27
CA GLY A 91 -10.66 13.46 8.34
C GLY A 91 -11.29 13.79 6.97
N ALA A 92 -10.58 13.49 5.88
CA ALA A 92 -11.03 13.82 4.52
C ALA A 92 -11.93 12.75 3.90
N HIS A 93 -11.82 11.49 4.32
CA HIS A 93 -12.66 10.37 3.84
C HIS A 93 -12.66 10.16 2.31
N VAL A 94 -11.57 10.52 1.63
CA VAL A 94 -11.42 10.36 0.17
C VAL A 94 -11.44 8.89 -0.24
N TRP A 95 -10.81 8.01 0.54
CA TRP A 95 -10.63 6.61 0.16
C TRP A 95 -11.74 5.71 0.71
N GLY A 96 -12.21 4.79 -0.11
CA GLY A 96 -13.14 3.71 0.23
C GLY A 96 -12.70 2.35 -0.31
N ILE A 97 -13.49 1.31 -0.01
CA ILE A 97 -13.33 -0.03 -0.59
C ILE A 97 -14.64 -0.40 -1.25
N ALA A 98 -14.58 -0.83 -2.52
CA ALA A 98 -15.72 -1.30 -3.28
C ALA A 98 -15.43 -2.65 -3.94
N GLY A 99 -16.49 -3.33 -4.38
CA GLY A 99 -16.41 -4.67 -4.95
C GLY A 99 -16.41 -5.79 -3.89
N ARG A 100 -16.24 -7.03 -4.34
CA ARG A 100 -16.18 -8.22 -3.49
C ARG A 100 -15.21 -9.25 -4.06
N GLY A 101 -14.61 -10.04 -3.16
CA GLY A 101 -13.68 -11.10 -3.55
C GLY A 101 -12.51 -10.53 -4.36
N ARG A 102 -12.22 -11.13 -5.52
CA ARG A 102 -11.11 -10.73 -6.40
C ARG A 102 -11.32 -9.37 -7.07
N GLU A 103 -12.56 -8.89 -7.14
CA GLU A 103 -12.93 -7.59 -7.72
C GLU A 103 -12.87 -6.45 -6.69
N THR A 104 -12.42 -6.73 -5.46
CA THR A 104 -12.28 -5.70 -4.42
C THR A 104 -11.18 -4.72 -4.79
N LEU A 105 -11.49 -3.43 -4.75
CA LEU A 105 -10.55 -2.34 -5.04
C LEU A 105 -10.70 -1.24 -4.00
N VAL A 106 -9.58 -0.56 -3.72
CA VAL A 106 -9.62 0.75 -3.09
C VAL A 106 -10.11 1.74 -4.16
N ILE A 107 -11.08 2.58 -3.81
CA ILE A 107 -11.65 3.58 -4.70
C ILE A 107 -11.59 4.96 -4.05
N THR A 108 -11.66 6.00 -4.86
CA THR A 108 -11.83 7.39 -4.44
C THR A 108 -13.30 7.77 -4.46
N GLU A 109 -13.78 8.34 -3.35
CA GLU A 109 -15.18 8.70 -3.09
C GLU A 109 -16.16 7.63 -3.59
N LEU A 110 -17.01 7.96 -4.56
CA LEU A 110 -17.98 7.05 -5.17
C LEU A 110 -17.47 6.43 -6.49
N GLY A 111 -16.17 6.21 -6.60
CA GLY A 111 -15.51 5.63 -7.78
C GLY A 111 -15.20 6.64 -8.87
N ILE A 112 -15.06 7.92 -8.53
CA ILE A 112 -14.56 8.97 -9.42
C ILE A 112 -13.03 8.91 -9.48
N ASP A 113 -12.43 9.53 -10.50
CA ASP A 113 -10.97 9.65 -10.59
C ASP A 113 -10.43 10.50 -9.42
N TRP A 114 -9.25 10.17 -8.90
CA TRP A 114 -8.66 10.83 -7.73
C TRP A 114 -8.41 12.32 -7.96
N GLY A 115 -8.10 12.73 -9.20
CA GLY A 115 -7.95 14.13 -9.55
C GLY A 115 -9.23 14.95 -9.46
N ASP A 116 -10.39 14.30 -9.50
CA ASP A 116 -11.70 14.94 -9.39
C ASP A 116 -12.28 14.90 -7.97
N ALA A 117 -11.59 14.25 -7.02
CA ALA A 117 -12.04 14.12 -5.64
C ALA A 117 -11.84 15.44 -4.85
N GLU A 118 -12.93 16.20 -4.71
CA GLU A 118 -12.94 17.51 -4.02
C GLU A 118 -12.58 17.40 -2.53
N THR A 119 -12.82 16.24 -1.91
CA THR A 119 -12.48 16.03 -0.50
C THR A 119 -10.98 15.84 -0.26
N CYS A 120 -10.18 15.62 -1.31
CA CYS A 120 -8.75 15.41 -1.18
C CYS A 120 -8.01 16.70 -0.76
N THR A 121 -7.21 16.60 0.29
CA THR A 121 -6.45 17.73 0.85
C THR A 121 -5.00 17.79 0.37
N ASP A 122 -4.62 16.99 -0.63
CA ASP A 122 -3.23 16.84 -1.09
C ASP A 122 -2.21 16.43 0.00
N CYS A 123 -2.64 15.99 1.18
CA CYS A 123 -1.75 15.85 2.34
C CYS A 123 -0.67 14.76 2.23
N GLY A 124 -0.75 13.85 1.26
CA GLY A 124 0.25 12.80 1.03
C GLY A 124 0.32 11.69 2.08
N LYS A 125 -0.43 11.76 3.19
CA LYS A 125 -0.37 10.77 4.28
C LYS A 125 -0.68 9.33 3.83
N CYS A 126 -1.56 9.18 2.83
CA CYS A 126 -1.87 7.88 2.24
C CYS A 126 -0.70 7.30 1.41
N VAL A 127 0.16 8.14 0.83
CA VAL A 127 1.39 7.76 0.12
C VAL A 127 2.39 7.19 1.13
N GLU A 128 2.60 7.90 2.23
CA GLU A 128 3.57 7.54 3.29
C GLU A 128 3.26 6.21 3.97
N VAL A 129 1.97 5.91 4.24
CA VAL A 129 1.58 4.66 4.92
C VAL A 129 1.37 3.48 3.98
N CYS A 130 1.37 3.71 2.67
CA CYS A 130 1.16 2.64 1.70
C CYS A 130 2.38 1.69 1.75
N PRO A 131 2.21 0.40 2.12
CA PRO A 131 3.32 -0.52 2.36
C PRO A 131 3.97 -1.05 1.08
N THR A 132 3.44 -0.65 -0.09
CA THR A 132 3.90 -1.07 -1.42
C THR A 132 4.02 0.16 -2.33
N GLY A 133 4.41 -0.05 -3.59
CA GLY A 133 4.38 1.00 -4.62
C GLY A 133 3.00 1.28 -5.20
N ALA A 134 1.91 1.00 -4.49
CA ALA A 134 0.56 1.21 -5.00
C ALA A 134 0.13 2.68 -4.98
N ILE A 135 0.57 3.47 -4.00
CA ILE A 135 0.32 4.92 -3.96
C ILE A 135 1.68 5.60 -3.85
N VAL A 136 1.98 6.48 -4.81
CA VAL A 136 3.29 7.11 -4.99
C VAL A 136 3.18 8.56 -5.46
N GLU A 137 4.23 9.35 -5.25
CA GLU A 137 4.34 10.71 -5.74
C GLU A 137 4.82 10.74 -7.20
N LYS A 138 4.27 11.66 -7.99
CA LYS A 138 4.63 11.86 -9.40
C LYS A 138 6.03 12.43 -9.52
N GLY A 139 6.76 11.98 -10.53
CA GLY A 139 8.06 12.55 -10.91
C GLY A 139 9.22 12.17 -10.00
N LYS A 140 9.00 11.34 -8.97
CA LYS A 140 10.06 10.82 -8.11
C LYS A 140 10.72 9.58 -8.71
N ALA A 141 12.05 9.57 -8.72
CA ALA A 141 12.81 8.38 -9.04
C ALA A 141 12.79 7.38 -7.87
N ALA A 142 13.24 6.14 -8.13
CA ALA A 142 13.25 5.12 -7.08
C ALA A 142 14.14 5.47 -5.87
N ALA A 143 15.21 6.23 -6.10
CA ALA A 143 16.09 6.73 -5.05
C ALA A 143 15.47 7.87 -4.23
N GLU A 144 14.36 8.47 -4.68
CA GLU A 144 13.73 9.63 -4.03
C GLU A 144 12.36 9.30 -3.41
N MET A 145 11.75 8.16 -3.80
CA MET A 145 10.50 7.65 -3.23
C MET A 145 10.74 6.96 -1.88
N GLU A 146 11.34 7.70 -0.95
CA GLU A 146 11.43 7.30 0.44
C GLU A 146 10.04 7.38 1.09
N LYS A 147 9.76 6.45 2.01
CA LYS A 147 8.51 6.45 2.77
C LYS A 147 8.82 6.51 4.25
N HIS A 148 8.05 7.30 4.98
CA HIS A 148 8.18 7.46 6.42
C HIS A 148 6.87 7.06 7.13
N PRO A 149 6.58 5.75 7.29
CA PRO A 149 5.32 5.28 7.89
C PRO A 149 5.07 5.82 9.31
N GLN A 150 6.15 6.12 10.05
CA GLN A 150 6.11 6.64 11.41
C GLN A 150 5.57 8.09 11.49
N LEU A 151 5.58 8.83 10.38
CA LEU A 151 5.11 10.21 10.30
C LEU A 151 3.70 10.35 10.89
N VAL A 152 2.82 9.42 10.56
CA VAL A 152 1.42 9.44 11.00
C VAL A 152 1.30 9.30 12.52
N THR A 153 2.08 8.40 13.11
CA THR A 153 2.13 8.22 14.57
C THR A 153 2.62 9.50 15.24
N THR A 154 3.72 10.08 14.75
CA THR A 154 4.27 11.33 15.28
C THR A 154 3.29 12.50 15.18
N LEU A 155 2.56 12.61 14.06
CA LEU A 155 1.54 13.66 13.88
C LEU A 155 0.39 13.50 14.88
N LYS A 156 -0.02 12.26 15.15
CA LYS A 156 -1.09 11.97 16.12
C LYS A 156 -0.64 12.30 17.55
N GLU A 157 0.54 11.84 17.95
CA GLU A 157 1.11 12.13 19.26
C GLU A 157 1.22 13.65 19.51
N ARG A 158 1.64 14.43 18.51
CA ARG A 158 1.72 15.89 18.64
C ARG A 158 0.35 16.52 18.90
N ARG A 159 -0.69 16.10 18.17
CA ARG A 159 -2.06 16.62 18.35
C ARG A 159 -2.68 16.28 19.71
N GLU A 160 -2.30 15.16 20.31
CA GLU A 160 -2.80 14.76 21.64
C GLU A 160 -2.10 15.50 22.78
N ASN A 161 -0.92 16.07 22.51
CA ASN A 161 -0.12 16.82 23.48
C ASN A 161 -0.30 18.35 23.38
N ASP A 162 -1.04 18.84 22.39
CA ASP A 162 -1.45 20.25 22.22
C ASP A 162 -2.80 20.52 22.91
#